data_AF-A0A151RPN1-F1
#
_entry.id   AF-A0A151RPN1-F1
#
_cell.length_a   1.000
_cell.length_b   1.000
_cell.length_c   1.000
_cell.angle_alpha   90.00
_cell.angle_beta   90.00
_cell.angle_gamma   90.00
#
_symmetry.space_group_name_H-M   'P 1'
#
loop_
_entity.id
_entity.type
_entity.pdbx_description
1 polymer ?
#
loop_
_entity_poly.entity_id
_entity_poly.type
_entity_poly.pdbx_seq_one_letter_code
_entity_poly.pdbx_strand_id
1 'polypeptide(L)'
;MKKVDKKANRVSIPVPKVTEAELQRRREEEQAEAQRKAEEAKKRQSRTAAEEEYERMVLVSNTNRDDSIIEARTLDDAIAQMTIVDNLPPDRHPERRLKASFKAFEEAELPKLKEEKPGLTHNQYKDMIWKLWKKSPDNPLNQVSNLFLAFHALLLSCT
;
A
#
# COMPACT_ATOMS: atom_id res chain seq x y z
N MET A 1 4.50 36.90 66.72
CA MET A 1 5.31 36.08 67.66
C MET A 1 5.86 34.90 66.87
N LYS A 2 7.13 34.52 66.78
CA LYS A 2 8.43 34.87 67.37
C LYS A 2 9.48 34.52 66.29
N LYS A 3 10.58 35.27 66.17
CA LYS A 3 11.77 34.84 65.42
C LYS A 3 12.77 34.27 66.42
N VAL A 4 13.41 33.14 66.10
CA VAL A 4 14.50 32.57 66.90
C VAL A 4 15.70 32.42 65.99
N ASP A 5 16.69 33.28 66.23
CA ASP A 5 18.02 33.15 65.66
C ASP A 5 18.83 32.13 66.48
N LYS A 6 19.48 31.18 65.80
CA LYS A 6 20.53 30.36 66.41
C LYS A 6 21.68 30.21 65.42
N LYS A 7 22.64 31.11 65.51
CA LYS A 7 23.94 31.00 64.84
C LYS A 7 24.79 30.02 65.64
N ALA A 8 25.16 28.89 65.03
CA ALA A 8 26.20 28.00 65.53
C ALA A 8 27.33 27.90 64.50
N ASN A 9 28.51 28.24 65.00
CA ASN A 9 29.84 28.26 64.41
C ASN A 9 30.19 26.94 63.69
N ARG A 10 30.46 26.96 62.37
CA ARG A 10 31.04 25.84 61.62
C ARG A 10 32.43 26.24 61.13
N VAL A 11 33.45 25.74 61.82
CA VAL A 11 34.87 25.91 61.49
C VAL A 11 35.14 25.35 60.08
N SER A 12 35.63 26.20 59.19
CA SER A 12 35.91 25.92 57.79
C SER A 12 37.25 25.22 57.61
N ILE A 13 37.22 24.11 56.87
CA ILE A 13 38.37 23.37 56.33
C ILE A 13 39.27 24.34 55.53
N PRO A 14 40.62 24.26 55.61
CA PRO A 14 41.50 25.17 54.87
C PRO A 14 41.36 24.94 53.36
N VAL A 15 40.59 25.82 52.72
CA VAL A 15 40.54 25.91 51.25
C VAL A 15 41.94 26.38 50.80
N PRO A 16 42.59 25.71 49.83
CA PRO A 16 43.84 26.20 49.27
C PRO A 16 43.61 27.64 48.80
N LYS A 17 44.49 28.56 49.22
CA LYS A 17 44.38 29.98 48.92
C LYS A 17 44.77 30.19 47.46
N VAL A 18 43.84 29.88 46.57
CA VAL A 18 43.92 30.25 45.17
C VAL A 18 43.84 31.78 45.12
N THR A 19 44.74 32.41 44.37
CA THR A 19 44.73 33.87 44.22
C THR A 19 43.42 34.29 43.54
N GLU A 20 42.88 35.45 43.92
CA GLU A 20 41.60 35.95 43.41
C GLU A 20 41.56 35.99 41.87
N ALA A 21 42.69 36.30 41.25
CA ALA A 21 42.86 36.30 39.81
C ALA A 21 42.68 34.92 39.15
N GLU A 22 43.11 33.84 39.79
CA GLU A 22 43.03 32.49 39.23
C GLU A 22 41.62 31.88 39.39
N LEU A 23 40.90 32.25 40.45
CA LEU A 23 39.48 31.94 40.63
C LEU A 23 38.60 32.67 39.60
N GLN A 24 38.92 33.93 39.27
CA GLN A 24 38.22 34.69 38.23
C GLN A 24 38.44 34.07 36.85
N ARG A 25 39.68 33.74 36.49
CA ARG A 25 40.00 33.12 35.19
C ARG A 25 39.28 31.78 34.98
N ARG A 26 39.26 30.90 35.99
CA ARG A 26 38.52 29.64 35.91
C ARG A 26 37.02 29.83 35.73
N ARG A 27 36.42 30.77 36.46
CA ARG A 27 34.99 31.07 36.35
C ARG A 27 34.65 31.64 34.96
N GLU A 28 35.52 32.46 34.39
CA GLU A 28 35.35 33.01 33.04
C GLU A 28 35.48 31.92 31.96
N GLU A 29 36.45 31.02 32.09
CA GLU A 29 36.63 29.88 31.17
C GLU A 29 35.43 28.92 31.22
N GLU A 30 34.95 28.56 32.41
CA GLU A 30 33.76 27.72 32.59
C GLU A 30 32.49 28.39 32.04
N GLN A 31 32.34 29.71 32.24
CA GLN A 31 31.22 30.46 31.67
C GLN A 31 31.31 30.54 30.14
N ALA A 32 32.51 30.74 29.58
CA ALA A 32 32.72 30.77 28.14
C ALA A 32 32.41 29.40 27.50
N GLU A 33 32.82 28.29 28.12
CA GLU A 33 32.48 26.95 27.66
C GLU A 33 30.97 26.66 27.76
N ALA A 34 30.34 27.06 28.86
CA ALA A 34 28.89 26.92 29.03
C ALA A 34 28.12 27.70 27.97
N GLN A 35 28.56 28.92 27.64
CA GLN A 35 27.98 29.74 26.58
C GLN A 35 28.17 29.11 25.20
N ARG A 36 29.37 28.60 24.88
CA ARG A 36 29.63 27.90 23.61
C ARG A 36 28.77 26.65 23.44
N LYS A 37 28.62 25.85 24.50
CA LYS A 37 27.75 24.66 24.50
C LYS A 37 26.27 25.03 24.36
N ALA A 38 25.82 26.09 25.03
CA ALA A 38 24.45 26.58 24.92
C ALA A 38 24.14 27.10 23.50
N GLU A 39 25.08 27.81 22.88
CA GLU A 39 24.95 28.29 21.50
C GLU A 39 24.90 27.14 20.50
N GLU A 40 25.75 26.12 20.68
CA GLU A 40 25.74 24.92 19.83
C GLU A 40 24.43 24.14 19.97
N ALA A 41 23.92 23.98 21.20
CA ALA A 41 22.62 23.34 21.45
C ALA A 41 21.46 24.10 20.78
N LYS A 42 21.45 25.44 20.89
CA LYS A 42 20.47 26.30 20.22
C LYS A 42 20.56 26.22 18.69
N LYS A 43 21.78 26.11 18.15
CA LYS A 43 22.01 25.92 16.71
C LYS A 43 21.54 24.55 16.22
N ARG A 44 21.68 23.50 17.01
CA ARG A 44 21.15 22.16 16.69
C ARG A 44 19.63 22.14 16.73
N GLN A 45 19.02 22.72 17.77
CA GLN A 45 17.57 22.80 17.92
C GLN A 45 16.89 23.63 16.82
N SER A 46 17.50 24.74 16.40
CA SER A 46 16.97 25.54 15.28
C SER A 46 17.02 24.81 13.94
N ARG A 47 18.03 23.96 13.71
CA ARG A 47 18.11 23.12 12.50
C ARG A 47 17.02 22.05 12.48
N THR A 48 16.79 21.37 13.60
CA THR A 48 15.76 20.32 13.69
C THR A 48 14.35 20.92 13.66
N ALA A 49 14.13 22.07 14.30
CA ALA A 49 12.84 22.75 14.29
C ALA A 49 12.44 23.21 12.87
N ALA A 50 13.39 23.69 12.07
CA ALA A 50 13.12 24.14 10.71
C ALA A 50 12.73 22.97 9.77
N GLU A 51 13.29 21.78 9.97
CA GLU A 51 12.99 20.59 9.19
C GLU A 51 11.62 20.02 9.54
N GLU A 52 11.31 19.91 10.84
CA GLU A 52 10.00 19.43 11.32
C GLU A 52 8.86 20.40 10.94
N GLU A 53 9.09 21.71 10.98
CA GLU A 53 8.11 22.71 10.56
C GLU A 53 7.86 22.68 9.04
N TYR A 54 8.91 22.44 8.25
CA TYR A 54 8.79 22.26 6.80
C TYR A 54 8.02 20.99 6.44
N GLU A 55 8.34 19.86 7.07
CA GLU A 55 7.60 18.61 6.87
C GLU A 55 6.13 18.77 7.21
N ARG A 56 5.80 19.45 8.31
CA ARG A 56 4.40 19.72 8.70
C ARG A 56 3.65 20.60 7.70
N MET A 57 4.31 21.58 7.08
CA MET A 57 3.70 22.42 6.05
C MET A 57 3.47 21.67 4.73
N VAL A 58 4.40 20.79 4.34
CA VAL A 58 4.31 20.02 3.08
C VAL A 58 3.34 18.84 3.20
N LEU A 59 3.21 18.24 4.39
CA LEU A 59 2.30 17.12 4.65
C LEU A 59 0.83 17.54 4.83
N VAL A 60 0.47 18.81 4.63
CA VAL A 60 -0.93 19.22 4.57
C VAL A 60 -1.53 18.68 3.27
N SER A 61 -2.08 17.46 3.37
CA SER A 61 -2.86 16.80 2.32
C SER A 61 -3.99 17.72 1.85
N ASN A 62 -4.06 17.94 0.54
CA ASN A 62 -5.06 18.82 -0.06
C ASN A 62 -6.41 18.09 -0.14
N THR A 63 -7.23 18.25 0.90
CA THR A 63 -8.57 17.64 1.04
C THR A 63 -9.57 18.12 -0.02
N ASN A 64 -9.27 19.17 -0.80
CA ASN A 64 -10.15 19.63 -1.88
C ASN A 64 -10.08 18.77 -3.15
N ARG A 65 -9.17 17.79 -3.19
CA ARG A 65 -9.04 16.80 -4.29
C ARG A 65 -9.28 15.37 -3.83
N ASP A 66 -9.88 15.17 -2.67
CA ASP A 66 -10.23 13.83 -2.22
C ASP A 66 -11.47 13.34 -3.00
N ASP A 67 -11.25 12.53 -4.03
CA ASP A 67 -12.28 11.83 -4.83
C ASP A 67 -13.07 10.77 -4.03
N SER A 68 -13.01 10.84 -2.69
CA SER A 68 -13.73 9.96 -1.76
C SER A 68 -15.21 10.30 -1.64
N ILE A 69 -15.62 11.50 -2.09
CA ILE A 69 -17.01 11.92 -2.08
C ILE A 69 -17.62 11.61 -3.44
N ILE A 70 -18.42 10.54 -3.47
CA ILE A 70 -19.19 10.12 -4.64
C ILE A 70 -20.45 11.00 -4.74
N GLU A 71 -20.37 12.07 -5.51
CA GLU A 71 -21.53 12.95 -5.80
C GLU A 71 -22.35 12.39 -6.97
N ALA A 72 -23.35 11.55 -6.67
CA ALA A 72 -24.33 11.10 -7.64
C ALA A 72 -25.66 11.85 -7.50
N ARG A 73 -26.21 12.37 -8.61
CA ARG A 73 -27.48 13.13 -8.61
C ARG A 73 -28.71 12.27 -8.92
N THR A 74 -28.52 11.06 -9.44
CA THR A 74 -29.57 10.09 -9.75
C THR A 74 -29.20 8.71 -9.23
N LEU A 75 -30.21 7.85 -9.01
CA LEU A 75 -29.99 6.49 -8.47
C LEU A 75 -29.07 5.66 -9.36
N ASP A 76 -29.23 5.73 -10.68
CA ASP A 76 -28.42 4.95 -11.62
C ASP A 76 -26.95 5.38 -11.63
N ASP A 77 -26.69 6.69 -11.44
CA ASP A 77 -25.34 7.26 -11.36
C ASP A 77 -24.64 6.86 -10.06
N ALA A 78 -25.41 6.79 -8.95
CA ALA A 78 -24.91 6.29 -7.67
C ALA A 78 -24.49 4.81 -7.75
N ILE A 79 -25.31 4.00 -8.43
CA ILE A 79 -25.01 2.59 -8.65
C ILE A 79 -23.74 2.45 -9.51
N ALA A 80 -23.65 3.17 -10.62
CA ALA A 80 -22.51 3.10 -11.54
C ALA A 80 -21.18 3.48 -10.88
N GLN A 81 -21.19 4.49 -10.00
CA GLN A 81 -19.99 4.96 -9.30
C GLN A 81 -19.61 4.05 -8.11
N MET A 82 -20.59 3.38 -7.47
CA MET A 82 -20.33 2.39 -6.41
C MET A 82 -19.89 1.02 -6.96
N THR A 83 -20.26 0.67 -8.19
CA THR A 83 -19.85 -0.57 -8.85
C THR A 83 -18.43 -0.46 -9.39
N ILE A 84 -17.42 -0.71 -8.54
CA ILE A 84 -16.00 -0.85 -8.95
C ILE A 84 -15.73 -2.26 -9.54
N VAL A 85 -16.77 -3.06 -9.78
CA VAL A 85 -16.69 -4.41 -10.37
C VAL A 85 -17.46 -4.38 -11.69
N ASP A 86 -16.77 -4.69 -12.79
CA ASP A 86 -17.25 -4.82 -14.18
C ASP A 86 -17.12 -3.62 -15.16
N ASN A 87 -16.06 -2.81 -15.00
CA ASN A 87 -15.51 -2.04 -16.15
C ASN A 87 -14.47 -2.86 -16.94
N LEU A 88 -14.83 -4.06 -17.38
CA LEU A 88 -14.24 -4.61 -18.60
C LEU A 88 -15.37 -4.73 -19.63
N PRO A 89 -15.25 -4.10 -20.82
CA PRO A 89 -16.29 -4.16 -21.83
C PRO A 89 -16.66 -5.63 -22.06
N PRO A 90 -17.96 -6.00 -22.14
CA PRO A 90 -18.35 -7.35 -22.51
C PRO A 90 -17.62 -7.68 -23.81
N ASP A 91 -16.65 -8.60 -23.76
CA ASP A 91 -15.68 -8.80 -24.84
C ASP A 91 -16.41 -9.29 -26.09
N ARG A 92 -16.74 -8.32 -26.94
CA ARG A 92 -17.45 -8.46 -28.21
C ARG A 92 -16.64 -9.24 -29.25
N HIS A 93 -15.41 -9.65 -28.94
CA HIS A 93 -14.55 -10.37 -29.87
C HIS A 93 -14.68 -11.88 -29.64
N PRO A 94 -15.42 -12.61 -30.50
CA PRO A 94 -15.49 -14.07 -30.41
C PRO A 94 -14.10 -14.71 -30.51
N GLU A 95 -13.18 -14.08 -31.25
CA GLU A 95 -11.79 -14.52 -31.39
C GLU A 95 -10.97 -14.43 -30.09
N ARG A 96 -11.24 -13.43 -29.23
CA ARG A 96 -10.55 -13.29 -27.94
C ARG A 96 -11.10 -14.25 -26.91
N ARG A 97 -12.43 -14.43 -26.88
CA ARG A 97 -13.08 -15.46 -26.05
C ARG A 97 -12.62 -16.87 -26.39
N LEU A 98 -12.41 -17.16 -27.68
CA LEU A 98 -11.91 -18.46 -28.14
C LEU A 98 -10.49 -18.74 -27.65
N LYS A 99 -9.59 -17.74 -27.70
CA LYS A 99 -8.22 -17.87 -27.17
C LYS A 99 -8.19 -17.95 -25.64
N ALA A 100 -9.01 -17.17 -24.95
CA ALA A 100 -9.07 -17.16 -23.49
C ALA A 100 -9.63 -18.48 -22.93
N SER A 101 -10.73 -18.98 -23.50
CA SER A 101 -11.32 -20.29 -23.13
C SER A 101 -10.36 -21.44 -23.44
N PHE A 102 -9.69 -21.43 -24.59
CA PHE A 102 -8.69 -22.45 -24.91
C PHE A 102 -7.54 -22.45 -23.90
N LYS A 103 -7.02 -21.27 -23.54
CA LYS A 103 -5.92 -21.15 -22.57
C LYS A 103 -6.32 -21.65 -21.18
N ALA A 104 -7.51 -21.30 -20.71
CA ALA A 104 -8.03 -21.80 -19.44
C ALA A 104 -8.16 -23.34 -19.43
N PHE A 105 -8.64 -23.92 -20.53
CA PHE A 105 -8.75 -25.37 -20.69
C PHE A 105 -7.37 -26.05 -20.79
N GLU A 106 -6.42 -25.43 -21.51
CA GLU A 106 -5.04 -25.91 -21.60
C GLU A 106 -4.39 -25.98 -20.21
N GLU A 107 -4.50 -24.94 -19.40
CA GLU A 107 -3.92 -24.91 -18.05
C GLU A 107 -4.53 -25.94 -17.10
N ALA A 108 -5.83 -26.27 -17.25
CA ALA A 108 -6.51 -27.26 -16.42
C ALA A 108 -6.20 -28.72 -16.82
N GLU A 109 -6.08 -29.01 -18.12
CA GLU A 109 -5.93 -30.38 -18.62
C GLU A 109 -4.47 -30.80 -18.82
N LEU A 110 -3.57 -29.84 -19.06
CA LEU A 110 -2.14 -30.09 -19.20
C LEU A 110 -1.49 -30.79 -17.98
N PRO A 111 -1.79 -30.46 -16.71
CA PRO A 111 -1.25 -31.20 -15.57
C PRO A 111 -1.80 -32.63 -15.49
N LYS A 112 -3.11 -32.84 -15.73
CA LYS A 112 -3.74 -34.17 -15.68
C LYS A 112 -3.13 -35.12 -16.72
N LEU A 113 -2.97 -34.64 -17.95
CA LEU A 113 -2.41 -35.44 -19.05
C LEU A 113 -0.92 -35.76 -18.86
N LYS A 114 -0.16 -34.87 -18.18
CA LYS A 114 1.23 -35.14 -17.82
C LYS A 114 1.35 -36.24 -16.76
N GLU A 115 0.40 -36.32 -15.84
CA GLU A 115 0.36 -37.35 -14.80
C GLU A 115 -0.05 -38.73 -15.36
N GLU A 116 -1.05 -38.77 -16.25
CA GLU A 116 -1.56 -40.03 -16.80
C GLU A 116 -0.58 -40.71 -17.77
N LYS A 117 0.19 -39.93 -18.54
CA LYS A 117 1.07 -40.44 -19.60
C LYS A 117 2.40 -39.68 -19.60
N PRO A 118 3.30 -39.86 -18.63
CA PRO A 118 4.59 -39.19 -18.66
C PRO A 118 5.43 -39.70 -19.83
N GLY A 119 5.98 -38.80 -20.66
CA GLY A 119 6.92 -39.14 -21.74
C GLY A 119 6.51 -38.73 -23.15
N LEU A 120 5.37 -38.06 -23.33
CA LEU A 120 4.94 -37.54 -24.63
C LEU A 120 5.50 -36.11 -24.85
N THR A 121 5.75 -35.73 -26.10
CA THR A 121 6.26 -34.37 -26.40
C THR A 121 5.18 -33.32 -26.11
N HIS A 122 5.58 -32.14 -25.62
CA HIS A 122 4.65 -31.05 -25.30
C HIS A 122 3.66 -30.71 -26.42
N ASN A 123 4.12 -30.73 -27.67
CA ASN A 123 3.26 -30.50 -28.85
C ASN A 123 2.15 -31.55 -29.00
N GLN A 124 2.43 -32.82 -28.69
CA GLN A 124 1.44 -33.89 -28.80
C GLN A 124 0.35 -33.78 -27.73
N TYR A 125 0.68 -33.30 -26.52
CA TYR A 125 -0.34 -32.94 -25.53
C TYR A 125 -1.20 -31.78 -26.02
N LYS A 126 -0.59 -30.74 -26.63
CA LYS A 126 -1.36 -29.62 -27.20
C LYS A 126 -2.33 -30.10 -28.29
N ASP A 127 -1.91 -31.01 -29.17
CA ASP A 127 -2.78 -31.58 -30.21
C ASP A 127 -3.93 -32.41 -29.60
N MET A 128 -3.69 -33.13 -28.52
CA MET A 128 -4.71 -33.90 -27.81
C MET A 128 -5.68 -33.01 -27.05
N ILE A 129 -5.18 -31.99 -26.34
CA ILE A 129 -5.98 -30.96 -25.66
C ILE A 129 -6.83 -30.21 -26.68
N TRP A 130 -6.28 -29.86 -27.85
CA TRP A 130 -7.02 -29.22 -28.93
C TRP A 130 -8.17 -30.10 -29.46
N LYS A 131 -7.96 -31.41 -29.58
CA LYS A 131 -9.01 -32.37 -29.96
C LYS A 131 -10.11 -32.49 -28.90
N LEU A 132 -9.73 -32.53 -27.62
CA LEU A 132 -10.69 -32.56 -26.50
C LEU A 132 -11.48 -31.26 -26.44
N TRP A 133 -10.80 -30.12 -26.52
CA TRP A 133 -11.41 -28.80 -26.45
C TRP A 133 -12.41 -28.53 -27.59
N LYS A 134 -12.16 -29.01 -28.81
CA LYS A 134 -13.16 -28.94 -29.90
C LYS A 134 -14.48 -29.64 -29.55
N LYS A 135 -14.44 -30.67 -28.70
CA LYS A 135 -15.63 -31.41 -28.25
C LYS A 135 -16.20 -30.88 -26.92
N SER A 136 -15.42 -30.13 -26.15
CA SER A 136 -15.85 -29.58 -24.86
C SER A 136 -16.96 -28.52 -25.01
N PRO A 137 -17.85 -28.41 -24.01
CA PRO A 137 -18.90 -27.39 -23.97
C PRO A 137 -18.35 -25.96 -23.75
N ASP A 138 -17.09 -25.86 -23.31
CA ASP A 138 -16.38 -24.59 -23.06
C ASP A 138 -15.92 -23.89 -24.35
N ASN A 139 -16.06 -24.54 -25.51
CA ASN A 139 -15.84 -23.89 -26.79
C ASN A 139 -17.08 -23.03 -27.12
N PRO A 140 -16.96 -21.69 -27.21
CA PRO A 140 -18.08 -20.82 -27.54
C PRO A 140 -18.70 -21.12 -28.91
N LEU A 141 -17.98 -21.82 -29.81
CA LEU A 141 -18.53 -22.27 -31.09
C LEU A 141 -19.56 -23.41 -30.94
N ASN A 142 -19.48 -24.22 -29.88
CA ASN A 142 -20.45 -25.29 -29.59
C ASN A 142 -21.68 -24.76 -28.83
N GLN A 143 -21.62 -23.55 -28.30
CA GLN A 143 -22.76 -22.92 -27.60
C GLN A 143 -23.83 -22.45 -28.59
N VAL A 144 -23.43 -22.13 -29.83
CA VAL A 144 -24.35 -21.68 -30.90
C VAL A 144 -25.23 -22.83 -31.39
N SER A 145 -24.74 -24.08 -31.39
CA SER A 145 -25.53 -25.26 -31.75
C SER A 145 -26.52 -25.67 -30.65
N ASN A 146 -26.15 -25.51 -29.36
CA ASN A 146 -27.04 -25.81 -28.24
C ASN A 146 -28.22 -24.83 -28.13
N LEU A 147 -28.03 -23.56 -28.51
CA LEU A 147 -29.13 -22.58 -28.58
C LEU A 147 -30.16 -22.93 -29.66
N PHE A 148 -29.73 -23.47 -30.81
CA PHE A 148 -30.66 -23.86 -31.88
C PHE A 148 -31.49 -25.09 -31.52
N LEU A 149 -30.89 -26.09 -30.85
CA LEU A 149 -31.62 -27.26 -30.35
C LEU A 149 -32.61 -26.91 -29.24
N ALA A 150 -32.25 -25.98 -28.34
CA ALA A 150 -33.16 -25.52 -27.30
C ALA A 150 -34.38 -24.78 -27.88
N PHE A 151 -34.19 -23.94 -28.90
CA PHE A 151 -35.30 -23.24 -29.56
C PHE A 151 -36.18 -24.18 -30.38
N HIS A 152 -35.62 -25.17 -31.08
CA HIS A 152 -36.42 -26.15 -31.83
C HIS A 152 -37.21 -27.09 -30.90
N ALA A 153 -36.64 -27.48 -29.76
CA ALA A 153 -37.33 -28.26 -28.73
C ALA A 153 -38.50 -27.49 -28.10
N LEU A 154 -38.35 -26.18 -27.88
CA LEU A 154 -39.46 -25.33 -27.39
C LEU A 154 -40.55 -25.13 -28.45
N LEU A 155 -40.19 -25.04 -29.73
CA LEU A 155 -41.17 -24.90 -30.82
C LEU A 155 -41.97 -26.19 -31.05
N LEU A 156 -41.34 -27.37 -30.97
CA LEU A 156 -42.05 -28.66 -31.10
C LEU A 156 -42.98 -28.97 -29.92
N SER A 157 -42.80 -28.34 -28.76
CA SER A 157 -43.64 -28.54 -27.58
C SER A 157 -44.82 -27.54 -27.50
N CYS A 158 -44.97 -26.65 -28.48
CA CYS A 158 -46.08 -25.68 -28.58
C CYS A 158 -47.04 -25.92 -29.78
N THR A 159 -46.96 -27.07 -30.45
CA THR A 159 -48.02 -27.60 -31.36
C THR A 159 -48.60 -28.87 -30.80
#